data_AF-A0A7S1ZM58-F1
#
_entry.id   AF-A0A7S1ZM58-F1
#
_cell.length_a   1.000
_cell.length_b   1.000
_cell.length_c   1.000
_cell.angle_alpha   90.00
_cell.angle_beta   90.00
_cell.angle_gamma   90.00
#
_symmetry.space_group_name_H-M   'P 1'
#
loop_
_entity.id
_entity.type
_entity.pdbx_description
1 polymer ?
#
loop_
_entity_poly.entity_id
_entity_poly.type
_entity_poly.pdbx_seq_one_letter_code
_entity_poly.pdbx_strand_id
1 'polypeptide(L)'
;NGGQNLIPTDNQNAEENGQETMQKDTFLSSVVEDGSEAGTGDKNVFRTRSLEIGTGEKEIREEGDEWEMATMLGIQAHLGDFASEGLRTLVLGVRILGEEECENWLSNYRAAATSIKDREKKLTDVALAIERDLHIVGVTAIEDQLQDGVPDTIATLESAGIKLWVLTGDKRETAI
;
A
#
# COMPACT_ATOMS: atom_id res chain seq x y z
N ASN A 1 57.14 -29.73 19.67
CA ASN A 1 57.09 -31.08 19.05
C ASN A 1 56.59 -32.03 20.12
N GLY A 2 55.39 -32.59 20.12
CA GLY A 2 54.39 -32.84 19.07
C GLY A 2 53.77 -34.22 19.38
N GLY A 3 52.45 -34.37 19.24
CA GLY A 3 51.71 -35.66 19.21
C GLY A 3 51.12 -36.11 20.55
N GLN A 4 49.79 -36.07 20.74
CA GLN A 4 48.77 -37.13 20.48
C GLN A 4 48.64 -38.12 21.66
N ASN A 5 47.49 -38.71 22.06
CA ASN A 5 46.04 -38.51 21.91
C ASN A 5 45.35 -39.62 22.78
N LEU A 6 44.03 -39.50 23.05
CA LEU A 6 43.06 -40.53 23.53
C LEU A 6 43.03 -40.78 25.06
N ILE A 7 41.90 -40.95 25.78
CA ILE A 7 40.56 -41.51 25.47
C ILE A 7 39.46 -40.92 26.44
N PRO A 8 38.17 -41.35 26.45
CA PRO A 8 37.00 -40.47 26.28
C PRO A 8 36.14 -40.31 27.56
N THR A 9 35.28 -39.30 27.63
CA THR A 9 34.12 -39.35 28.54
C THR A 9 32.97 -38.50 28.03
N ASP A 10 31.87 -39.20 27.77
CA ASP A 10 30.51 -38.86 28.17
C ASP A 10 29.87 -37.60 27.60
N ASN A 11 29.17 -37.88 26.51
CA ASN A 11 28.05 -37.16 25.95
C ASN A 11 26.92 -37.01 26.99
N GLN A 12 26.83 -35.85 27.66
CA GLN A 12 25.59 -35.39 28.29
C GLN A 12 25.44 -33.87 28.16
N ASN A 13 24.30 -33.48 27.58
CA ASN A 13 23.59 -32.22 27.74
C ASN A 13 24.19 -30.96 27.08
N ALA A 14 23.86 -30.80 25.80
CA ALA A 14 23.48 -29.49 25.27
C ALA A 14 22.11 -29.66 24.62
N GLU A 15 21.05 -29.35 25.38
CA GLU A 15 19.74 -29.07 24.81
C GLU A 15 19.92 -27.88 23.86
N GLU A 16 19.95 -28.18 22.56
CA GLU A 16 19.76 -27.18 21.52
C GLU A 16 18.36 -26.59 21.70
N ASN A 17 18.29 -25.43 22.35
CA ASN A 17 17.18 -24.50 22.17
C ASN A 17 17.23 -23.98 20.73
N GLY A 18 16.84 -24.84 19.80
CA GLY A 18 16.38 -24.48 18.46
C GLY A 18 15.01 -23.81 18.56
N GLN A 19 14.95 -22.65 19.23
CA GLN A 19 13.85 -21.72 19.01
C GLN A 19 14.10 -21.02 17.67
N GLU A 20 13.72 -21.73 16.61
CA GLU A 20 12.94 -21.20 15.50
C GLU A 20 12.90 -19.66 15.41
N THR A 21 13.99 -19.06 14.94
CA THR A 21 14.03 -17.67 14.44
C THR A 21 13.58 -17.62 12.97
N MET A 22 12.72 -18.54 12.56
CA MET A 22 12.03 -18.52 11.26
C MET A 22 10.59 -18.06 11.49
N GLN A 23 10.09 -17.20 10.60
CA GLN A 23 8.73 -16.63 10.57
C GLN A 23 8.49 -15.30 11.30
N LYS A 24 9.44 -14.36 11.23
CA LYS A 24 9.06 -12.93 11.23
C LYS A 24 9.33 -12.23 9.90
N ASP A 25 10.26 -12.75 9.10
CA ASP A 25 10.70 -12.11 7.86
C ASP A 25 9.98 -12.61 6.57
N THR A 26 8.88 -13.36 6.67
CA THR A 26 8.24 -14.01 5.49
C THR A 26 6.78 -13.62 5.26
N PHE A 27 6.20 -12.72 6.05
CA PHE A 27 4.85 -12.17 5.78
C PHE A 27 4.87 -10.74 5.25
N LEU A 28 6.05 -10.22 4.91
CA LEU A 28 6.21 -8.86 4.39
C LEU A 28 5.95 -8.84 2.89
N SER A 29 4.92 -8.07 2.53
CA SER A 29 4.82 -7.32 1.27
C SER A 29 5.09 -8.10 -0.02
N SER A 30 4.07 -8.70 -0.63
CA SER A 30 4.16 -9.04 -2.05
C SER A 30 3.79 -7.81 -2.87
N VAL A 31 4.76 -7.21 -3.56
CA VAL A 31 4.47 -6.29 -4.65
C VAL A 31 4.00 -7.12 -5.83
N VAL A 32 2.71 -7.03 -6.14
CA VAL A 32 2.15 -7.66 -7.35
C VAL A 32 2.24 -6.64 -8.47
N GLU A 33 3.07 -6.93 -9.48
CA GLU A 33 3.06 -6.20 -10.74
C GLU A 33 2.08 -6.87 -11.70
N ASP A 34 0.91 -6.25 -11.89
CA ASP A 34 -0.03 -6.74 -12.90
C ASP A 34 0.12 -5.93 -14.19
N GLY A 35 0.52 -6.62 -15.26
CA GLY A 35 0.65 -6.07 -16.60
C GLY A 35 -0.66 -6.28 -17.35
N SER A 36 -1.68 -5.48 -17.07
CA SER A 36 -2.94 -5.56 -17.81
C SER A 36 -2.77 -4.95 -19.21
N GLU A 37 -2.63 -5.79 -20.24
CA GLU A 37 -2.79 -5.35 -21.63
C GLU A 37 -4.28 -5.12 -21.89
N ALA A 38 -4.72 -3.85 -21.87
CA ALA A 38 -6.03 -3.49 -22.35
C ALA A 38 -6.10 -3.78 -23.87
N GLY A 39 -6.76 -4.88 -24.22
CA GLY A 39 -6.95 -5.31 -25.60
C GLY A 39 -7.67 -4.25 -26.45
N THR A 40 -7.02 -3.90 -27.56
CA THR A 40 -7.54 -3.20 -28.75
C THR A 40 -8.16 -1.82 -28.52
N GLY A 41 -7.37 -0.76 -28.74
CA GLY A 41 -7.88 0.50 -29.30
C GLY A 41 -7.36 1.78 -28.65
N ASP A 42 -7.23 1.78 -27.33
CA ASP A 42 -6.75 2.94 -26.56
C ASP A 42 -5.46 2.60 -25.81
N LYS A 43 -4.39 3.33 -26.12
CA LYS A 43 -3.02 3.08 -25.65
C LYS A 43 -2.75 3.48 -24.18
N ASN A 44 -3.73 3.40 -23.31
CA ASN A 44 -3.49 3.62 -21.87
C ASN A 44 -3.30 2.27 -21.19
N VAL A 45 -2.09 1.73 -21.30
CA VAL A 45 -1.66 0.57 -20.52
C VAL A 45 -1.26 1.09 -19.15
N PHE A 46 -2.07 0.78 -18.12
CA PHE A 46 -1.73 1.12 -16.75
C PHE A 46 -0.97 -0.07 -16.14
N ARG A 47 0.27 0.18 -15.70
CA ARG A 47 0.98 -0.78 -14.85
C ARG A 47 0.58 -0.51 -13.41
N THR A 48 0.08 -1.54 -12.72
CA THR A 48 -0.34 -1.44 -11.32
C THR A 48 0.65 -2.20 -10.46
N ARG A 49 1.17 -1.53 -9.43
CA ARG A 49 1.88 -2.18 -8.31
C ARG A 49 0.99 -2.14 -7.09
N SER A 50 0.70 -3.28 -6.48
CA SER A 50 -0.10 -3.37 -5.26
C SER A 50 0.72 -3.95 -4.13
N LEU A 51 0.64 -3.31 -2.96
CA LEU A 51 1.13 -3.85 -1.70
C LEU A 51 -0.07 -4.34 -0.89
N GLU A 52 -0.18 -5.64 -0.71
CA GLU A 52 -1.15 -6.25 0.20
C GLU A 52 -0.51 -6.53 1.56
N ILE A 53 -1.16 -6.09 2.63
CA ILE A 53 -0.82 -6.49 3.99
C ILE A 53 -1.73 -7.67 4.30
N GLY A 54 -1.14 -8.86 4.48
CA GLY A 54 -1.90 -10.07 4.75
C GLY A 54 -2.83 -9.89 5.94
N THR A 55 -4.14 -9.85 5.67
CA THR A 55 -5.17 -10.00 6.70
C THR A 55 -5.23 -11.48 7.06
N GLY A 56 -4.23 -11.97 7.79
CA GLY A 56 -4.31 -13.32 8.33
C GLY A 56 -5.62 -13.46 9.10
N GLU A 57 -6.36 -14.55 8.90
CA GLU A 57 -7.63 -14.88 9.59
C GLU A 57 -7.49 -15.06 11.12
N LYS A 58 -6.46 -14.48 11.74
CA LYS A 58 -6.46 -14.28 13.18
C LYS A 58 -7.46 -13.17 13.47
N GLU A 59 -8.47 -13.54 14.27
CA GLU A 59 -9.16 -12.65 15.20
C GLU A 59 -8.37 -11.36 15.37
N ILE A 60 -9.02 -10.21 15.14
CA ILE A 60 -8.55 -8.89 15.55
C ILE A 60 -8.33 -8.97 17.07
N ARG A 61 -7.19 -9.53 17.46
CA ARG A 61 -6.75 -9.70 18.83
C ARG A 61 -6.25 -8.34 19.23
N GLU A 62 -6.80 -7.85 20.33
CA GLU A 62 -6.31 -6.72 21.09
C GLU A 62 -4.88 -7.03 21.59
N GLU A 63 -3.88 -7.01 20.71
CA GLU A 63 -2.48 -7.12 21.12
C GLU A 63 -1.53 -6.65 20.01
N GLY A 64 -1.08 -5.39 20.13
CA GLY A 64 0.24 -4.97 19.66
C GLY A 64 0.27 -3.66 18.86
N ASP A 65 0.25 -2.51 19.54
CA ASP A 65 0.57 -1.18 18.97
C ASP A 65 1.84 -1.19 18.09
N GLU A 66 2.81 -2.07 18.40
CA GLU A 66 4.05 -2.20 17.65
C GLU A 66 3.86 -2.73 16.22
N TRP A 67 2.95 -3.69 15.99
CA TRP A 67 2.71 -4.26 14.66
C TRP A 67 2.03 -3.25 13.74
N GLU A 68 1.06 -2.51 14.27
CA GLU A 68 0.36 -1.45 13.54
C GLU A 68 1.32 -0.33 13.15
N MET A 69 2.21 0.07 14.06
CA MET A 69 3.24 1.08 13.79
C MET A 69 4.25 0.61 12.74
N ALA A 70 4.74 -0.63 12.82
CA ALA A 70 5.66 -1.18 11.83
C ALA A 70 5.01 -1.27 10.44
N THR A 71 3.74 -1.68 10.39
CA THR A 71 2.94 -1.75 9.16
C THR A 71 2.77 -0.36 8.55
N MET A 72 2.37 0.63 9.34
CA MET A 72 2.19 2.01 8.88
C MET A 72 3.50 2.61 8.37
N LEU A 73 4.63 2.34 9.06
CA LEU A 73 5.95 2.80 8.64
C LEU A 73 6.37 2.17 7.30
N GLY A 74 6.09 0.89 7.10
CA GLY A 74 6.34 0.20 5.84
C GLY A 74 5.53 0.80 4.68
N ILE A 75 4.24 1.07 4.88
CA ILE A 75 3.39 1.73 3.87
C ILE A 75 3.92 3.13 3.55
N GLN A 76 4.32 3.90 4.56
CA GLN A 76 4.85 5.24 4.36
C GLN A 76 6.14 5.22 3.54
N ALA A 77 7.02 4.23 3.75
CA ALA A 77 8.21 4.05 2.93
C ALA A 77 7.84 3.75 1.47
N HIS A 78 6.95 2.80 1.23
CA HIS A 78 6.48 2.47 -0.14
C HIS A 78 5.77 3.65 -0.83
N LEU A 79 4.98 4.43 -0.11
CA LEU A 79 4.38 5.65 -0.64
C LEU A 79 5.45 6.66 -1.07
N GLY A 80 6.52 6.79 -0.30
CA GLY A 80 7.67 7.62 -0.64
C GLY A 80 8.37 7.15 -1.91
N ASP A 81 8.63 5.86 -2.01
CA ASP A 81 9.26 5.24 -3.18
C ASP A 81 8.40 5.43 -4.44
N PHE A 82 7.10 5.09 -4.37
CA PHE A 82 6.17 5.25 -5.48
C PHE A 82 6.03 6.71 -5.94
N ALA A 83 5.97 7.66 -4.99
CA ALA A 83 5.93 9.07 -5.33
C ALA A 83 7.24 9.55 -5.98
N SER A 84 8.40 9.03 -5.54
CA SER A 84 9.70 9.38 -6.14
C SER A 84 9.86 8.84 -7.57
N GLU A 85 9.15 7.76 -7.89
CA GLU A 85 9.06 7.18 -9.23
C GLU A 85 7.99 7.87 -10.11
N GLY A 86 7.25 8.86 -9.58
CA GLY A 86 6.20 9.56 -10.32
C GLY A 86 4.90 8.78 -10.47
N LEU A 87 4.70 7.73 -9.66
CA LEU A 87 3.47 6.94 -9.68
C LEU A 87 2.36 7.60 -8.87
N ARG A 88 1.12 7.45 -9.33
CA ARG A 88 -0.06 7.85 -8.56
C ARG A 88 -0.41 6.79 -7.54
N THR A 89 -0.45 7.17 -6.27
CA THR A 89 -0.74 6.22 -5.18
C THR A 89 -2.19 6.31 -4.71
N LEU A 90 -2.77 5.17 -4.35
CA LEU A 90 -4.08 5.06 -3.67
C LEU A 90 -3.94 4.16 -2.45
N VAL A 91 -4.25 4.69 -1.26
CA VAL A 91 -4.22 3.93 0.00
C VAL A 91 -5.60 3.31 0.26
N LEU A 92 -5.62 2.04 0.64
CA LEU A 92 -6.82 1.26 0.91
C LEU A 92 -6.96 1.02 2.40
N GLY A 93 -8.13 1.34 2.96
CA GLY A 93 -8.46 1.09 4.36
C GLY A 93 -9.81 0.38 4.50
N VAL A 94 -9.94 -0.45 5.53
CA VAL A 94 -11.17 -1.19 5.84
C VAL A 94 -11.56 -0.95 7.28
N ARG A 95 -12.87 -0.96 7.54
CA ARG A 95 -13.40 -1.04 8.90
C ARG A 95 -14.54 -2.04 8.92
N ILE A 96 -14.52 -2.92 9.91
CA ILE A 96 -15.60 -3.88 10.15
C ILE A 96 -16.63 -3.19 11.06
N LEU A 97 -17.89 -3.18 10.62
CA LEU A 97 -18.99 -2.56 11.34
C LEU A 97 -19.82 -3.62 12.05
N GLY A 98 -20.27 -3.30 13.26
CA GLY A 98 -21.33 -4.07 13.90
C GLY A 98 -22.66 -3.91 13.13
N GLU A 99 -23.54 -4.90 13.24
CA GLU A 99 -24.84 -4.89 12.55
C GLU A 99 -25.68 -3.66 12.92
N GLU A 100 -25.81 -3.36 14.22
CA GLU A 100 -26.56 -2.19 14.71
C GLU A 100 -25.97 -0.86 14.19
N GLU A 101 -24.64 -0.73 14.18
CA GLU A 101 -23.98 0.47 13.66
C GLU A 101 -24.25 0.65 12.16
N CYS A 102 -24.16 -0.45 11.40
CA CYS A 102 -24.44 -0.47 9.97
C CYS A 102 -25.88 -0.08 9.66
N GLU A 103 -26.86 -0.65 10.39
CA GLU A 103 -28.27 -0.32 10.23
C GLU A 103 -28.56 1.15 10.54
N ASN A 104 -28.01 1.66 11.65
CA ASN A 104 -28.15 3.05 12.04
C ASN A 104 -27.56 4.00 10.99
N TRP A 105 -26.35 3.71 10.51
CA TRP A 105 -25.72 4.48 9.45
C TRP A 105 -26.54 4.46 8.16
N LEU A 106 -27.03 3.28 7.75
CA LEU A 106 -27.81 3.13 6.53
C LEU A 106 -29.13 3.91 6.59
N SER A 107 -29.78 3.95 7.75
CA SER A 107 -30.95 4.79 8.01
C SER A 107 -30.63 6.28 7.80
N ASN A 108 -29.54 6.76 8.41
CA ASN A 108 -29.08 8.15 8.28
C ASN A 108 -28.71 8.48 6.83
N TYR A 109 -28.03 7.58 6.13
CA TYR A 109 -27.68 7.73 4.72
C TYR A 109 -28.94 7.85 3.84
N ARG A 110 -29.95 7.00 4.04
CA ARG A 110 -31.22 7.07 3.30
C ARG A 110 -31.94 8.40 3.55
N ALA A 111 -31.97 8.87 4.80
CA ALA A 111 -32.56 10.17 5.15
C ALA A 111 -31.80 11.33 4.48
N ALA A 112 -30.47 11.28 4.44
CA ALA A 112 -29.64 12.26 3.74
C ALA A 112 -29.89 12.23 2.22
N ALA A 113 -29.89 11.04 1.61
CA ALA A 113 -30.06 10.84 0.17
C ALA A 113 -31.43 11.30 -0.35
N THR A 114 -32.47 11.19 0.46
CA THR A 114 -33.84 11.62 0.13
C THR A 114 -34.13 13.07 0.53
N SER A 115 -33.15 13.78 1.11
CA SER A 115 -33.36 15.15 1.57
C SER A 115 -33.46 16.12 0.40
N ILE A 116 -34.44 17.01 0.45
CA ILE A 116 -34.63 18.09 -0.53
C ILE A 116 -33.71 19.28 -0.22
N LYS A 117 -33.36 19.47 1.07
CA LYS A 117 -32.52 20.57 1.55
C LYS A 117 -31.15 20.05 1.97
N ASP A 118 -30.10 20.73 1.52
CA ASP A 118 -28.71 20.49 1.89
C ASP A 118 -28.27 19.03 1.73
N ARG A 119 -28.77 18.37 0.67
CA ARG A 119 -28.52 16.94 0.41
C ARG A 119 -27.03 16.61 0.36
N GLU A 120 -26.27 17.39 -0.40
CA GLU A 120 -24.84 17.17 -0.60
C GLU A 120 -24.09 17.22 0.73
N LYS A 121 -24.31 18.28 1.52
CA LYS A 121 -23.73 18.40 2.86
C LYS A 121 -24.10 17.22 3.76
N LYS A 122 -25.37 16.81 3.80
CA LYS A 122 -25.81 15.69 4.65
C LYS A 122 -25.19 14.37 4.22
N LEU A 123 -25.01 14.14 2.92
CA LEU A 123 -24.32 12.96 2.42
C LEU A 123 -22.85 12.98 2.83
N THR A 124 -22.18 14.13 2.72
CA THR A 124 -20.81 14.31 3.21
C THR A 124 -20.70 14.05 4.71
N ASP A 125 -21.61 14.60 5.52
CA ASP A 125 -21.60 14.41 6.97
C ASP A 125 -21.77 12.93 7.36
N VAL A 126 -22.64 12.20 6.65
CA VAL A 126 -22.86 10.76 6.87
C VAL A 126 -21.67 9.92 6.39
N ALA A 127 -21.02 10.29 5.28
CA ALA A 127 -19.80 9.63 4.81
C ALA A 127 -18.65 9.83 5.82
N LEU A 128 -18.40 11.06 6.27
CA LEU A 128 -17.37 11.37 7.27
C LEU A 128 -17.61 10.73 8.64
N ALA A 129 -18.86 10.36 8.95
CA ALA A 129 -19.18 9.65 10.18
C ALA A 129 -18.71 8.19 10.13
N ILE A 130 -18.72 7.55 8.95
CA ILE A 130 -18.32 6.14 8.80
C ILE A 130 -16.84 5.98 8.42
N GLU A 131 -16.27 6.96 7.72
CA GLU A 131 -14.86 7.03 7.27
C GLU A 131 -13.90 7.43 8.42
N ARG A 132 -13.98 6.73 9.54
CA ARG A 132 -13.11 6.88 10.72
C ARG A 132 -12.58 5.53 11.14
N ASP A 133 -11.47 5.51 11.86
CA ASP A 133 -10.90 4.30 12.48
C ASP A 133 -10.72 3.14 11.48
N LEU A 134 -10.25 3.49 10.27
CA LEU A 134 -9.96 2.53 9.20
C LEU A 134 -8.61 1.85 9.47
N HIS A 135 -8.57 0.54 9.32
CA HIS A 135 -7.32 -0.22 9.26
C HIS A 135 -6.78 -0.20 7.83
N ILE A 136 -5.56 0.30 7.65
CA ILE A 136 -4.93 0.32 6.33
C ILE A 136 -4.53 -1.10 5.95
N VAL A 137 -4.98 -1.55 4.77
CA VAL A 137 -4.73 -2.91 4.27
C VAL A 137 -3.76 -2.93 3.08
N GLY A 138 -3.51 -1.78 2.46
CA GLY A 138 -2.59 -1.72 1.34
C GLY A 138 -2.51 -0.37 0.65
N VAL A 139 -1.67 -0.36 -0.38
CA VAL A 139 -1.50 0.77 -1.29
C VAL A 139 -1.36 0.24 -2.71
N THR A 140 -1.98 0.93 -3.67
CA THR A 140 -1.74 0.71 -5.09
C THR A 140 -0.96 1.89 -5.66
N ALA A 141 -0.16 1.64 -6.69
CA ALA A 141 0.57 2.65 -7.44
C ALA A 141 0.32 2.43 -8.93
N ILE A 142 -0.07 3.50 -9.61
CA ILE A 142 -0.47 3.51 -11.01
C ILE A 142 0.49 4.39 -11.78
N GLU A 143 1.08 3.83 -12.82
CA GLU A 143 1.93 4.55 -13.77
C GLU A 143 1.10 5.21 -14.87
N ASP A 144 1.22 6.52 -15.03
CA ASP A 144 0.73 7.23 -16.22
C ASP A 144 1.77 7.07 -17.32
N GLN A 145 1.51 6.16 -18.27
CA GLN A 145 2.46 5.94 -19.37
C GLN A 145 2.63 7.19 -20.23
N LEU A 146 3.89 7.59 -20.41
CA LEU A 146 4.28 8.56 -21.41
C LEU A 146 4.34 7.90 -22.79
N GLN A 147 4.29 8.73 -23.83
CA GLN A 147 4.52 8.24 -25.20
C GLN A 147 5.96 7.71 -25.34
N ASP A 148 6.13 6.73 -26.23
CA ASP A 148 7.44 6.13 -26.52
C ASP A 148 8.48 7.21 -26.89
N GLY A 149 9.66 7.12 -26.27
CA GLY A 149 10.80 8.01 -26.55
C GLY A 149 10.67 9.43 -25.97
N VAL A 150 9.60 9.75 -25.23
CA VAL A 150 9.49 11.04 -24.52
C VAL A 150 10.64 11.22 -23.51
N PRO A 151 10.97 10.25 -22.63
CA PRO A 151 12.07 10.42 -21.67
C PRO A 151 13.42 10.68 -22.36
N ASP A 152 13.76 9.88 -23.38
CA ASP A 152 15.02 10.01 -24.13
C ASP A 152 15.12 11.35 -24.87
N THR A 153 14.00 11.80 -25.43
CA THR A 153 13.94 13.09 -26.14
C THR A 153 14.16 14.25 -25.18
N ILE A 154 13.51 14.24 -24.01
CA ILE A 154 13.68 15.26 -22.98
C ILE A 154 15.14 15.32 -22.52
N ALA A 155 15.76 14.17 -22.22
CA ALA A 155 17.15 14.09 -21.80
C ALA A 155 18.11 14.62 -22.89
N THR A 156 17.83 14.30 -24.15
CA THR A 156 18.63 14.80 -25.28
C THR A 156 18.53 16.32 -25.41
N LEU A 157 17.32 16.88 -25.33
CA LEU A 157 17.10 18.32 -25.40
C LEU A 157 17.76 19.07 -24.23
N GLU A 158 17.69 18.51 -23.02
CA GLU A 158 18.37 19.03 -21.84
C GLU A 158 19.89 19.06 -22.03
N SER A 159 20.48 17.95 -22.52
CA SER A 159 21.92 17.86 -22.78
C SER A 159 22.41 18.85 -23.84
N ALA A 160 21.53 19.26 -24.76
CA ALA A 160 21.77 20.29 -25.77
C ALA A 160 21.60 21.72 -25.22
N GLY A 161 21.24 21.89 -23.94
CA GLY A 161 21.06 23.19 -23.29
C GLY A 161 19.72 23.88 -23.63
N ILE A 162 18.74 23.13 -24.14
CA ILE A 162 17.41 23.64 -24.49
C ILE A 162 16.52 23.60 -23.23
N LYS A 163 15.94 24.74 -22.86
CA LYS A 163 15.03 24.84 -21.71
C LYS A 163 13.63 24.38 -22.09
N LEU A 164 13.12 23.37 -21.41
CA LEU A 164 11.75 22.86 -21.56
C LEU A 164 10.82 23.47 -20.52
N TRP A 165 9.61 23.85 -20.96
CA TRP A 165 8.54 24.35 -20.10
C TRP A 165 7.29 23.53 -20.39
N VAL A 166 6.70 22.93 -19.36
CA VAL A 166 5.43 22.20 -19.47
C VAL A 166 4.29 23.14 -19.12
N LEU A 167 3.41 23.39 -20.08
CA LEU A 167 2.18 24.16 -19.88
C LEU A 167 1.01 23.19 -19.96
N THR A 168 0.38 22.89 -18.83
CA THR A 168 -0.78 22.00 -18.74
C THR A 168 -1.97 22.71 -18.13
N GLY A 169 -3.17 22.36 -18.60
CA GLY A 169 -4.44 22.78 -18.02
C GLY A 169 -5.00 21.78 -17.01
N ASP A 170 -4.26 20.72 -16.71
CA ASP A 170 -4.64 19.70 -15.75
C ASP A 170 -4.42 20.18 -14.30
N LYS A 171 -4.93 19.41 -13.33
CA LYS A 171 -4.78 19.71 -11.90
C LYS A 171 -3.31 19.71 -11.49
N ARG A 172 -2.99 20.42 -10.41
CA ARG A 172 -1.61 20.56 -9.94
C ARG A 172 -1.00 19.22 -9.54
N GLU A 173 -1.79 18.33 -8.96
CA GLU A 173 -1.35 17.02 -8.47
C GLU A 173 -0.95 16.07 -9.59
N THR A 174 -1.35 16.36 -10.83
CA THR A 174 -1.04 15.54 -12.02
C THR A 174 0.05 16.15 -12.90
N ALA A 175 0.38 17.41 -12.64
CA ALA A 175 1.40 18.16 -13.37
C ALA A 175 2.79 18.07 -12.72
N ILE A 176 2.87 17.57 -11.49
CA ILE A 176 4.09 17.45 -10.68
C ILE A 176 4.61 16.03 -10.76
#